data_AF-A0A7J5Z8H2-F1
#
_entry.id   AF-A0A7J5Z8H2-F1
#
_cell.length_a   1.000
_cell.length_b   1.000
_cell.length_c   1.000
_cell.angle_alpha   90.00
_cell.angle_beta   90.00
_cell.angle_gamma   90.00
#
_symmetry.space_group_name_H-M   'P 1'
#
loop_
_entity.id
_entity.type
_entity.pdbx_description
1 polymer ?
#
loop_
_entity_poly.entity_id
_entity_poly.type
_entity_poly.pdbx_seq_one_letter_code
_entity_poly.pdbx_strand_id
1 'polypeptide(L)'
;MSPLRPPGVIVSTPTGSTAYAAAAGASMIHPNVPAIMVTPICPHSLSFRPIVVPAGVELMITLSPDARNTAWVSFDGRKRQEIQHGDCIKITTSCYPVPSICCHDLVYDWFESLAQCLHWNVRKRQERLADVSDSSDTEN
;
A
#
# COMPACT_ATOMS: atom_id res chain seq x y z
N MET A 1 -16.87 4.55 24.53
CA MET A 1 -15.59 3.96 24.07
C MET A 1 -15.92 2.96 22.97
N SER A 2 -15.74 3.32 21.69
CA SER A 2 -15.96 2.36 20.60
C SER A 2 -14.94 1.22 20.71
N PRO A 3 -15.32 -0.05 20.50
CA PRO A 3 -14.36 -1.14 20.48
C PRO A 3 -13.36 -0.85 19.35
N LEU A 4 -12.09 -0.67 19.72
CA LEU A 4 -10.99 -0.51 18.78
C LEU A 4 -11.00 -1.71 17.83
N ARG A 5 -11.20 -1.45 16.54
CA ARG A 5 -11.11 -2.50 15.52
C ARG A 5 -9.68 -3.03 15.54
N PRO A 6 -9.48 -4.37 15.60
CA PRO A 6 -8.15 -4.94 15.45
C PRO A 6 -7.51 -4.43 14.14
N PRO A 7 -6.20 -4.16 14.13
CA PRO A 7 -5.51 -3.77 12.91
C PRO A 7 -5.61 -4.91 11.89
N GLY A 8 -6.07 -4.59 10.69
CA GLY A 8 -6.10 -5.53 9.57
C GLY A 8 -4.72 -5.73 8.96
N VAL A 9 -4.62 -6.61 7.98
CA VAL A 9 -3.39 -6.83 7.21
C VAL A 9 -3.71 -6.87 5.72
N ILE A 10 -2.82 -6.29 4.92
CA ILE A 10 -2.83 -6.36 3.45
C ILE A 10 -1.72 -7.32 3.06
N VAL A 11 -2.05 -8.31 2.24
CA VAL A 11 -1.05 -9.11 1.54
C VAL A 11 -1.13 -8.75 0.07
N SER A 12 -0.03 -8.29 -0.53
CA SER A 12 -0.02 -7.78 -1.89
C SER A 12 1.15 -8.31 -2.71
N THR A 13 0.96 -8.37 -4.02
CA THR A 13 2.02 -8.54 -5.01
C THR A 13 2.78 -7.22 -5.23
N PRO A 14 3.91 -7.22 -5.96
CA PRO A 14 4.60 -5.99 -6.34
C PRO A 14 3.70 -5.05 -7.14
N THR A 15 2.86 -5.56 -8.04
CA THR A 15 1.86 -4.77 -8.76
C THR A 15 0.84 -4.13 -7.82
N GLY A 16 0.44 -4.82 -6.75
CA GLY A 16 -0.43 -4.27 -5.71
C GLY A 16 0.24 -3.31 -4.73
N SER A 17 1.57 -3.13 -4.81
CA SER A 17 2.32 -2.24 -3.92
C SER A 17 1.92 -0.77 -4.06
N THR A 18 1.48 -0.36 -5.24
CA THR A 18 1.02 0.99 -5.57
C THR A 18 -0.47 1.21 -5.30
N ALA A 19 -1.20 0.17 -4.88
CA ALA A 19 -2.62 0.22 -4.59
C ALA A 19 -2.86 0.49 -3.09
N TYR A 20 -3.74 -0.28 -2.45
CA TYR A 20 -4.10 -0.07 -1.04
C TYR A 20 -2.91 -0.23 -0.08
N ALA A 21 -1.90 -1.04 -0.46
CA ALA A 21 -0.66 -1.18 0.31
C ALA A 21 0.11 0.15 0.41
N ALA A 22 0.19 0.95 -0.65
CA ALA A 22 0.83 2.27 -0.63
C ALA A 22 0.16 3.20 0.39
N ALA A 23 -1.18 3.22 0.41
CA ALA A 23 -1.94 4.03 1.36
C ALA A 23 -1.73 3.58 2.82
N ALA A 24 -1.41 2.30 3.04
CA ALA A 24 -1.04 1.77 4.35
C ALA A 24 0.45 1.94 4.70
N GLY A 25 1.23 2.65 3.89
CA GLY A 25 2.63 2.97 4.15
C GLY A 25 3.63 1.93 3.62
N ALA A 26 3.21 1.04 2.72
CA ALA A 26 4.13 0.13 2.04
C ALA A 26 5.02 0.88 1.04
N SER A 27 6.21 0.32 0.76
CA SER A 27 7.05 0.80 -0.34
C SER A 27 6.49 0.39 -1.69
N MET A 28 6.71 1.20 -2.72
CA MET A 28 6.40 0.82 -4.09
C MET A 28 7.48 -0.12 -4.62
N ILE A 29 7.07 -1.23 -5.22
CA ILE A 29 7.95 -2.28 -5.70
C ILE A 29 7.72 -2.47 -7.19
N HIS A 30 8.81 -2.55 -7.96
CA HIS A 30 8.76 -2.82 -9.39
C HIS A 30 8.16 -4.21 -9.68
N PRO A 31 7.29 -4.37 -10.70
CA PRO A 31 6.59 -5.64 -11.00
C PRO A 31 7.48 -6.87 -11.18
N ASN A 32 8.72 -6.70 -11.68
CA ASN A 32 9.69 -7.80 -11.85
C ASN A 32 10.30 -8.35 -10.56
N VAL A 33 10.10 -7.71 -9.39
CA VAL A 33 10.67 -8.21 -8.14
C VAL A 33 9.84 -9.40 -7.64
N PRO A 34 10.38 -10.62 -7.55
CA PRO A 34 9.60 -11.79 -7.15
C PRO A 34 9.39 -11.81 -5.63
N ALA A 35 8.35 -11.12 -5.17
CA ALA A 35 8.07 -10.94 -3.75
C ALA A 35 6.57 -10.96 -3.41
N ILE A 36 6.29 -11.24 -2.15
CA ILE A 36 5.00 -11.00 -1.49
C ILE A 36 5.23 -9.95 -0.41
N MET A 37 4.31 -9.00 -0.29
CA MET A 37 4.37 -7.95 0.72
C MET A 37 3.29 -8.19 1.77
N VAL A 38 3.62 -7.95 3.03
CA VAL A 38 2.67 -7.98 4.15
C VAL A 38 2.71 -6.61 4.84
N THR A 39 1.59 -5.90 4.77
CA THR A 39 1.47 -4.50 5.23
C THR A 39 0.37 -4.40 6.28
N PRO A 40 0.68 -4.06 7.54
CA PRO A 40 -0.33 -3.87 8.57
C PRO A 40 -1.18 -2.61 8.29
N ILE A 41 -2.48 -2.67 8.55
CA ILE A 41 -3.40 -1.53 8.44
C ILE A 41 -3.51 -0.87 9.81
N CYS A 42 -3.10 0.40 9.92
CA CYS A 42 -3.19 1.22 11.13
C CYS A 42 -2.75 0.49 12.42
N PRO A 43 -1.52 -0.07 12.48
CA PRO A 43 -1.10 -0.86 13.63
C PRO A 43 -1.06 0.00 14.91
N HIS A 44 -1.53 -0.57 16.02
CA HIS A 44 -1.44 0.08 17.34
C HIS A 44 -0.02 0.10 17.94
N SER A 45 0.94 -0.54 17.27
CA SER A 45 2.35 -0.54 17.66
C SER A 45 3.22 -0.04 16.52
N LEU A 46 4.12 0.89 16.83
CA LEU A 46 5.09 1.47 15.89
C LEU A 46 6.14 0.45 15.39
N SER A 47 6.20 -0.73 16.00
CA SER A 47 7.11 -1.81 15.59
C SER A 47 6.55 -2.67 14.46
N PHE A 48 5.25 -2.55 14.15
CA PHE A 48 4.64 -3.26 13.03
C PHE A 48 4.92 -2.50 11.73
N ARG A 49 5.98 -2.92 11.03
CA ARG A 49 6.37 -2.36 9.74
C ARG A 49 5.95 -3.27 8.60
N PRO A 50 5.72 -2.73 7.40
CA PRO A 50 5.57 -3.55 6.20
C PRO A 50 6.81 -4.43 6.02
N ILE A 51 6.59 -5.68 5.62
CA ILE A 51 7.66 -6.63 5.31
C ILE A 51 7.52 -7.14 3.88
N VAL A 52 8.66 -7.48 3.28
CA VAL A 52 8.76 -8.07 1.94
C VAL A 52 9.41 -9.44 2.08
N VAL A 53 8.75 -10.47 1.57
CA VAL A 53 9.20 -11.86 1.61
C VAL A 53 9.32 -12.43 0.19
N PRO A 54 10.14 -13.47 -0.05
CA PRO A 54 10.27 -14.08 -1.37
C PRO A 54 8.96 -14.66 -1.90
N ALA A 55 8.72 -14.61 -3.21
CA ALA A 55 7.51 -15.16 -3.84
C ALA A 55 7.28 -16.67 -3.63
N GLY A 56 8.33 -17.43 -3.30
CA GLY A 56 8.25 -18.88 -3.10
C GLY A 56 7.67 -19.32 -1.75
N VAL A 57 7.33 -18.40 -0.84
CA VAL A 57 6.82 -18.76 0.49
C VAL A 57 5.30 -18.99 0.49
N GLU A 58 4.84 -19.87 1.37
CA GLU A 58 3.42 -19.98 1.73
C GLU A 58 3.16 -19.14 2.98
N LEU A 59 2.23 -18.20 2.89
CA LEU A 59 1.73 -17.45 4.04
C LEU A 59 0.41 -18.05 4.51
N MET A 60 0.26 -18.17 5.82
CA MET A 60 -0.95 -18.68 6.45
C MET A 60 -1.50 -17.66 7.43
N ILE A 61 -2.77 -17.27 7.25
CA ILE A 61 -3.48 -16.35 8.12
C ILE A 61 -4.66 -17.07 8.74
N THR A 62 -4.71 -17.08 10.07
CA THR A 62 -5.80 -17.67 10.85
C THR A 62 -6.31 -16.65 11.85
N LEU A 63 -7.58 -16.81 12.27
CA LEU A 63 -8.07 -16.11 13.43
C LEU A 63 -7.39 -16.65 14.70
N SER A 64 -7.08 -15.74 15.63
CA SER A 64 -6.63 -16.16 16.96
C SER A 64 -7.73 -16.99 17.64
N PRO A 65 -7.40 -18.06 18.39
CA PRO A 65 -8.37 -18.77 19.21
C PRO A 65 -9.14 -17.85 20.17
N ASP A 66 -8.49 -16.78 20.64
CA ASP A 66 -9.06 -15.79 21.57
C ASP A 66 -9.76 -14.62 20.86
N ALA A 67 -9.87 -14.65 19.52
CA ALA A 67 -10.55 -13.59 18.79
C ALA A 67 -12.04 -13.51 19.22
N ARG A 68 -12.53 -12.31 19.53
CA ARG A 68 -13.93 -12.11 19.93
C ARG A 68 -14.88 -11.98 18.75
N ASN A 69 -14.35 -11.64 17.58
CA ASN A 69 -15.10 -11.34 16.37
C ASN A 69 -14.51 -12.10 15.18
N THR A 70 -15.35 -12.35 14.18
CA THR A 70 -14.95 -12.82 12.85
C THR A 70 -14.12 -11.76 12.12
N ALA A 71 -13.35 -12.21 11.12
CA ALA A 71 -12.64 -11.32 10.21
C ALA A 71 -13.30 -11.34 8.83
N TRP A 72 -12.90 -10.40 7.99
CA TRP A 72 -13.32 -10.35 6.61
C TRP A 72 -12.11 -10.29 5.71
N VAL A 73 -12.12 -11.08 4.65
CA VAL A 73 -11.12 -11.04 3.58
C VAL A 73 -11.77 -10.48 2.31
N SER A 74 -10.97 -9.77 1.52
CA SER A 74 -11.36 -9.24 0.22
C SER A 74 -10.22 -9.48 -0.76
N PHE A 75 -10.54 -9.79 -2.01
CA PHE A 75 -9.58 -10.12 -3.06
C PHE A 75 -9.63 -9.01 -4.11
N ASP A 76 -8.56 -8.23 -4.24
CA ASP A 76 -8.48 -7.06 -5.13
C ASP A 76 -9.66 -6.09 -4.98
N GLY A 77 -10.10 -5.89 -3.73
CA GLY A 77 -11.23 -5.02 -3.40
C GLY A 77 -12.61 -5.60 -3.73
N ARG A 78 -12.70 -6.86 -4.16
CA ARG A 78 -13.93 -7.56 -4.55
C ARG A 78 -14.12 -8.85 -3.73
N LYS A 79 -15.30 -9.47 -3.88
CA LYS A 79 -15.63 -10.79 -3.32
C LYS A 79 -15.30 -10.93 -1.83
N ARG A 80 -15.92 -10.07 -1.03
CA ARG A 80 -15.73 -10.06 0.43
C ARG A 80 -16.30 -11.36 1.03
N GLN A 81 -15.48 -12.05 1.81
CA GLN A 81 -15.85 -13.30 2.47
C GLN A 81 -15.59 -13.17 3.97
N GLU A 82 -16.49 -13.72 4.77
CA GLU A 82 -16.33 -13.78 6.23
C GLU A 82 -15.45 -14.97 6.59
N ILE A 83 -14.57 -14.77 7.56
CA ILE A 83 -13.64 -15.76 8.09
C ILE A 83 -14.05 -16.04 9.52
N GLN A 84 -14.33 -17.31 9.80
CA GLN A 84 -14.78 -17.81 11.10
C GLN A 84 -13.64 -18.50 11.87
N HIS A 85 -13.87 -18.81 13.14
CA HIS A 85 -12.92 -19.58 13.92
C HIS A 85 -12.69 -20.96 13.31
N GLY A 86 -11.42 -21.36 13.20
CA GLY A 86 -11.02 -22.60 12.54
C GLY A 86 -10.72 -22.46 11.04
N ASP A 87 -11.15 -21.36 10.41
CA ASP A 87 -10.80 -21.07 9.02
C ASP A 87 -9.33 -20.65 8.87
N CYS A 88 -8.79 -20.96 7.70
CA CYS A 88 -7.40 -20.69 7.36
C CYS A 88 -7.29 -20.15 5.94
N ILE A 89 -6.66 -18.99 5.80
CA ILE A 89 -6.33 -18.40 4.49
C ILE A 89 -4.88 -18.76 4.17
N LYS A 90 -4.68 -19.48 3.07
CA LYS A 90 -3.35 -19.77 2.52
C LYS A 90 -3.08 -18.90 1.30
N ILE A 91 -1.92 -18.28 1.26
CA ILE A 91 -1.53 -17.34 0.20
C ILE A 91 -0.18 -17.79 -0.35
N THR A 92 -0.14 -18.01 -1.65
CA THR A 92 1.05 -18.37 -2.41
C THR A 92 1.07 -17.57 -3.71
N THR A 93 2.26 -17.38 -4.29
CA THR A 93 2.36 -16.83 -5.65
C THR A 93 1.79 -17.84 -6.66
N SER A 94 0.88 -17.36 -7.52
CA SER A 94 0.26 -18.17 -8.57
C SER A 94 1.28 -18.60 -9.63
N CYS A 95 1.14 -19.81 -10.16
CA CYS A 95 1.89 -20.28 -11.34
C CYS A 95 1.34 -19.70 -12.66
N TYR A 96 0.23 -18.97 -12.62
CA TYR A 96 -0.39 -18.32 -13.77
C TYR A 96 -0.37 -16.79 -13.58
N PRO A 97 0.74 -16.11 -13.94
CA PRO A 97 0.80 -14.65 -13.90
C PRO A 97 -0.07 -14.05 -15.00
N VAL A 98 -0.61 -12.84 -14.76
CA VAL A 98 -1.33 -12.09 -15.78
C VAL A 98 -0.31 -11.37 -16.66
N PRO A 99 -0.21 -11.69 -17.97
CA PRO A 99 0.72 -11.01 -18.87
C PRO A 99 0.25 -9.56 -19.10
N SER A 100 1.17 -8.61 -18.93
CA SER A 100 0.94 -7.19 -19.22
C SER A 100 1.69 -6.80 -20.48
N ILE A 101 1.00 -6.20 -21.45
CA ILE A 101 1.60 -5.71 -22.69
C ILE A 101 2.13 -4.30 -22.43
N CYS A 102 3.42 -4.11 -22.66
CA CYS A 102 4.11 -2.82 -22.48
C CYS A 102 4.06 -2.01 -23.78
N CYS A 103 4.02 -0.69 -23.68
CA CYS A 103 4.12 0.20 -24.83
C CYS A 103 5.58 0.37 -25.29
N HIS A 104 6.54 0.46 -24.36
CA HIS A 104 7.98 0.46 -24.66
C HIS A 104 8.65 -0.77 -24.06
N ASP A 105 8.86 -0.75 -22.75
CA ASP A 105 9.41 -1.85 -21.96
C ASP A 105 8.92 -1.73 -20.53
N LEU A 106 8.95 -2.84 -19.79
CA LEU A 106 8.35 -2.91 -18.46
C LEU A 106 8.95 -1.91 -17.47
N VAL A 107 10.25 -1.64 -17.58
CA VAL A 107 10.94 -0.74 -16.65
C VAL A 107 10.55 0.69 -16.96
N TYR A 108 10.64 1.09 -18.23
CA TYR A 108 10.27 2.43 -18.68
C TYR A 108 8.81 2.75 -18.36
N ASP A 109 7.88 1.88 -18.76
CA ASP A 109 6.44 2.07 -18.58
C ASP A 109 6.07 2.22 -17.10
N TRP A 110 6.74 1.48 -16.21
CA TRP A 110 6.52 1.57 -14.77
C TRP A 110 6.98 2.92 -14.21
N PHE A 111 8.19 3.38 -14.55
CA PHE A 111 8.69 4.68 -14.09
C PHE A 111 7.88 5.85 -14.66
N GLU A 112 7.50 5.78 -15.94
CA GLU A 112 6.63 6.76 -16.58
C GLU A 112 5.28 6.84 -15.85
N SER A 113 4.65 5.70 -15.58
CA SER A 113 3.37 5.62 -14.85
C SER A 113 3.48 6.22 -13.45
N LEU A 114 4.58 5.96 -12.72
CA LEU A 114 4.80 6.54 -11.41
C LEU A 114 4.97 8.06 -11.46
N ALA A 115 5.75 8.56 -12.42
CA ALA A 115 5.96 10.00 -12.60
C ALA A 115 4.64 10.72 -12.94
N GLN A 116 3.82 10.13 -13.80
CA GLN A 116 2.53 10.68 -14.20
C GLN A 116 1.49 10.63 -13.06
N CYS A 117 1.33 9.49 -12.38
CA CYS A 117 0.29 9.31 -11.37
C CYS A 117 0.60 9.98 -10.03
N LEU A 118 1.86 10.04 -9.62
CA LEU A 118 2.26 10.54 -8.29
C LEU A 118 2.98 11.90 -8.35
N HIS A 119 3.20 12.45 -9.55
CA HIS A 119 4.10 13.60 -9.77
C HIS A 119 5.45 13.39 -9.07
N TRP A 120 5.92 12.14 -9.10
CA TRP A 120 7.09 11.71 -8.34
C TRP A 120 8.31 12.53 -8.80
N ASN A 121 8.92 13.24 -7.84
CA ASN A 121 10.09 14.10 -8.07
C ASN A 121 9.85 15.37 -8.92
N VAL A 122 8.59 15.80 -9.12
CA VAL A 122 8.28 17.10 -9.72
C VAL A 122 8.45 18.20 -8.68
N ARG A 123 9.49 19.03 -8.82
CA ARG A 123 9.69 20.21 -7.96
C ARG A 123 8.78 21.34 -8.42
N LYS A 124 7.82 21.74 -7.59
CA LYS A 124 7.21 23.08 -7.73
C LYS A 124 8.29 24.11 -7.40
N ARG A 125 8.60 24.98 -8.37
CA ARG A 125 9.48 26.13 -8.12
C ARG A 125 8.83 26.98 -7.03
N GLN A 126 9.51 27.13 -5.90
CA GLN A 126 9.02 27.95 -4.80
C GLN A 126 9.04 29.41 -5.25
N GLU A 127 7.87 30.03 -5.34
CA GLU A 127 7.78 31.47 -5.61
C GLU A 127 8.32 32.24 -4.41
N ARG A 128 9.06 33.33 -4.66
CA ARG A 128 9.52 34.22 -3.60
C ARG A 128 8.28 34.75 -2.87
N LEU A 129 8.31 34.77 -1.54
CA LEU A 129 7.36 35.59 -0.78
C LEU A 129 7.41 36.99 -1.38
N ALA A 130 6.28 37.48 -1.89
CA ALA A 130 6.17 38.88 -2.24
C ALA A 130 6.41 39.66 -0.95
N ASP A 131 7.46 40.48 -0.95
CA ASP A 131 7.71 41.42 0.14
C ASP A 131 6.47 42.31 0.25
N VAL A 132 5.72 42.15 1.33
CA VAL A 132 4.70 43.12 1.73
C VAL A 132 5.50 44.36 2.11
N SER A 133 5.78 45.23 1.15
CA SER A 133 6.30 46.55 1.42
C SER A 133 5.23 47.30 2.21
N ASP A 134 5.53 47.52 3.49
CA ASP A 134 4.87 48.48 4.38
C ASP A 134 4.50 49.75 3.60
N SER A 135 3.20 50.03 3.53
CA SER A 135 2.69 51.37 3.24
C SER A 135 2.28 52.02 4.56
N SER A 136 3.28 52.39 5.34
CA SER A 136 3.27 53.35 6.47
C SER A 136 4.63 54.05 6.35
N ASP A 137 4.79 55.35 6.12
CA ASP A 137 4.05 56.57 6.39
C ASP A 137 4.45 57.58 5.28
N THR A 138 3.83 58.74 5.02
CA THR A 138 3.90 59.95 5.87
C THR A 138 3.00 61.06 5.29
N GLU A 139 2.50 61.88 6.20
CA GLU A 139 1.78 63.15 6.05
C GLU A 139 2.26 64.06 4.89
N ASN A 140 1.30 64.65 4.17
CA ASN A 140 1.11 66.11 4.10
C ASN A 140 -0.27 66.48 3.51
#